data_AF-A0A7G1IEN4-F1
#
_entry.id   AF-A0A7G1IEN4-F1
#
_cell.length_a   1.000
_cell.length_b   1.000
_cell.length_c   1.000
_cell.angle_alpha   90.00
_cell.angle_beta   90.00
_cell.angle_gamma   90.00
#
_symmetry.space_group_name_H-M   'P 1'
#
loop_
_entity.id
_entity.type
_entity.pdbx_description
1 polymer ?
#
loop_
_entity_poly.entity_id
_entity_poly.type
_entity_poly.pdbx_seq_one_letter_code
_entity_poly.pdbx_strand_id
1 'polypeptide(L)'
;MRGAVTKVSAEETFEYWSKRPRGAQLGAWASQQSRPVGSRAELDEQLAEVTRRFADQDQIPVPPQWGGYRIAPDVVEFWQGRENRLHNRIRIIDGRLDRLQP
;
A
#
# COMPACT_ATOMS: atom_id res chain seq x y z
N MET A 1 -0.94 13.68 -5.86
CA MET A 1 -1.69 13.07 -6.97
C MET A 1 -3.12 12.80 -6.51
N ARG A 2 -4.10 12.96 -7.40
CA ARG A 2 -5.51 12.66 -7.16
C ARG A 2 -6.07 11.97 -8.39
N GLY A 3 -7.04 11.09 -8.18
CA GLY A 3 -7.85 10.51 -9.24
C GLY A 3 -8.64 9.29 -8.78
N ALA A 4 -9.32 8.66 -9.72
CA ALA A 4 -10.11 7.46 -9.47
C ALA A 4 -9.25 6.33 -8.87
N VAL A 5 -9.83 5.55 -7.95
CA VAL A 5 -9.16 4.42 -7.31
C VAL A 5 -9.76 3.12 -7.82
N THR A 6 -8.92 2.24 -8.35
CA THR A 6 -9.32 0.92 -8.85
C THR A 6 -8.53 -0.18 -8.14
N LYS A 7 -9.15 -1.34 -7.88
CA LYS A 7 -8.40 -2.53 -7.46
C LYS A 7 -7.48 -2.99 -8.60
N VAL A 8 -6.27 -3.44 -8.27
CA VAL A 8 -5.39 -4.11 -9.23
C VAL A 8 -5.88 -5.53 -9.51
N SER A 9 -5.38 -6.16 -10.56
CA SER A 9 -5.79 -7.51 -10.90
C SER A 9 -5.28 -8.53 -9.86
N ALA A 10 -5.89 -9.72 -9.84
CA ALA A 10 -5.41 -10.83 -9.02
C ALA A 10 -4.00 -11.28 -9.43
N GLU A 11 -3.68 -11.19 -10.73
CA GLU A 11 -2.35 -11.51 -11.29
C GLU A 11 -1.29 -10.53 -10.78
N GLU A 12 -1.52 -9.22 -10.87
CA GLU A 12 -0.61 -8.19 -10.35
C GLU A 12 -0.41 -8.35 -8.83
N THR A 13 -1.49 -8.69 -8.12
CA THR A 13 -1.44 -8.97 -6.68
C THR A 13 -0.55 -10.18 -6.38
N PHE A 14 -0.72 -11.28 -7.12
CA PHE A 14 0.07 -12.50 -6.95
C PHE A 14 1.55 -12.28 -7.29
N GLU A 15 1.84 -11.58 -8.38
CA GLU A 15 3.20 -11.27 -8.81
C GLU A 15 3.95 -10.45 -7.75
N TYR A 16 3.31 -9.43 -7.19
CA TYR A 16 3.89 -8.67 -6.09
C TYR A 16 4.00 -9.51 -4.81
N TRP A 17 2.96 -10.27 -4.47
CA TRP A 17 2.91 -11.09 -3.26
C TRP A 17 4.03 -12.11 -3.18
N SER A 18 4.30 -12.82 -4.29
CA SER A 18 5.34 -13.85 -4.37
C SER A 18 6.75 -13.31 -4.13
N LYS A 19 6.98 -12.01 -4.37
CA LYS A 19 8.26 -11.33 -4.13
C LYS A 19 8.43 -10.84 -2.70
N ARG A 20 7.37 -10.86 -1.87
CA ARG A 20 7.45 -10.39 -0.49
C ARG A 20 8.25 -11.38 0.37
N PRO A 21 9.11 -10.91 1.30
CA PRO A 21 9.75 -11.78 2.26
C PRO A 21 8.72 -12.58 3.07
N ARG A 22 9.04 -13.83 3.42
CA ARG A 22 8.14 -14.73 4.17
C ARG A 22 7.55 -14.10 5.42
N GLY A 23 8.36 -13.38 6.21
CA GLY A 23 7.88 -12.68 7.41
C GLY A 23 6.80 -11.62 7.10
N ALA A 24 6.91 -10.94 5.96
CA ALA A 24 5.91 -9.94 5.53
C ALA A 24 4.62 -10.61 5.04
N GLN A 25 4.71 -11.79 4.44
CA GLN A 25 3.55 -12.62 4.07
C GLN A 25 2.81 -13.13 5.31
N LEU A 26 3.53 -13.69 6.28
CA LEU A 26 2.98 -14.15 7.56
C LEU A 26 2.34 -13.00 8.35
N GLY A 27 3.00 -11.84 8.44
CA GLY A 27 2.44 -10.66 9.09
C GLY A 27 1.14 -10.16 8.44
N ALA A 28 1.04 -10.25 7.12
CA ALA A 28 -0.19 -9.89 6.41
C ALA A 28 -1.35 -10.87 6.66
N TRP A 29 -1.06 -12.15 6.91
CA TRP A 29 -2.05 -13.14 7.34
C TRP A 29 -2.45 -12.97 8.81
N ALA A 30 -1.51 -12.62 9.68
CA ALA A 30 -1.77 -12.41 11.11
C ALA A 30 -2.60 -11.15 11.37
N SER A 31 -2.43 -10.11 10.55
CA SER A 31 -3.06 -8.81 10.77
C SER A 31 -4.55 -8.80 10.41
N GLN A 32 -5.39 -8.49 11.40
CA GLN A 32 -6.76 -8.01 11.18
C GLN A 32 -6.75 -6.47 11.12
N GLN A 33 -6.18 -5.93 10.03
CA GLN A 33 -5.91 -4.50 9.88
C GLN A 33 -7.09 -3.61 10.30
N SER A 34 -6.78 -2.58 11.09
CA SER A 34 -7.72 -1.55 11.58
C SER A 34 -8.75 -2.02 12.62
N ARG A 35 -8.71 -3.27 13.08
CA ARG A 35 -9.50 -3.68 14.25
C ARG A 35 -8.80 -3.27 15.55
N PRO A 36 -9.55 -2.91 16.62
CA PRO A 36 -8.98 -2.75 17.95
C PRO A 36 -8.31 -4.04 18.42
N VAL A 37 -7.24 -3.91 19.20
CA VAL A 37 -6.49 -5.03 19.80
C VAL A 37 -6.22 -4.69 21.26
N GLY A 38 -6.28 -5.68 22.16
CA GLY A 38 -6.19 -5.45 23.60
C GLY A 38 -4.76 -5.20 24.08
N SER A 39 -3.75 -5.73 23.37
CA SER A 39 -2.36 -5.58 23.77
C SER A 39 -1.37 -5.89 22.65
N ARG A 40 -0.08 -5.62 22.90
CA ARG A 40 1.01 -6.09 22.03
C ARG A 40 1.15 -7.61 22.03
N ALA A 41 1.00 -8.26 23.19
CA ALA A 41 1.13 -9.71 23.32
C ALA A 41 0.13 -10.45 22.42
N GLU A 42 -1.09 -9.94 22.30
CA GLU A 42 -2.12 -10.48 21.40
C GLU A 42 -1.69 -10.45 19.93
N LEU A 43 -0.97 -9.40 19.49
CA LEU A 43 -0.42 -9.33 18.13
C LEU A 43 0.69 -10.37 17.92
N ASP A 44 1.53 -10.60 18.93
CA ASP A 44 2.61 -11.59 18.87
C ASP A 44 2.04 -13.02 18.84
N GLU A 45 0.96 -13.29 19.58
CA GLU A 45 0.22 -14.54 19.55
C GLU A 45 -0.41 -14.80 18.18
N GLN A 46 -1.07 -13.81 17.57
CA GLN A 46 -1.63 -13.92 16.21
C GLN A 46 -0.53 -14.28 15.18
N LEU A 47 0.64 -13.64 15.27
CA LEU A 47 1.76 -13.96 14.39
C LEU A 47 2.30 -15.38 14.64
N ALA A 48 2.43 -15.79 15.90
CA ALA A 48 2.89 -17.13 16.26
C ALA A 48 1.94 -18.22 15.77
N GLU A 49 0.62 -18.00 15.87
CA GLU A 49 -0.41 -18.90 15.34
C GLU A 49 -0.27 -19.06 13.83
N VAL A 50 -0.22 -17.95 13.09
CA VAL A 50 -0.10 -17.96 11.63
C VAL A 50 1.22 -18.57 11.16
N THR A 51 2.32 -18.29 11.88
CA THR A 51 3.63 -18.89 11.60
C THR A 51 3.59 -20.40 11.74
N ARG A 52 2.95 -20.92 12.80
CA ARG A 52 2.76 -22.35 13.02
C ARG A 52 1.86 -22.96 11.95
N ARG A 53 0.75 -22.29 11.62
CA ARG A 53 -0.20 -22.72 10.58
C ARG A 53 0.48 -22.92 9.22
N PHE A 54 1.44 -22.08 8.87
CA PHE A 54 2.12 -22.11 7.57
C PHE A 54 3.54 -22.71 7.64
N ALA A 55 3.92 -23.37 8.73
CA ALA A 55 5.28 -23.87 8.94
C ALA A 55 5.77 -24.76 7.78
N ASP A 56 4.91 -25.67 7.32
CA ASP A 56 5.23 -26.64 6.26
C ASP A 56 4.85 -26.17 4.84
N GLN A 57 4.45 -24.89 4.69
CA GLN A 57 4.15 -24.31 3.39
C GLN A 57 5.31 -23.44 2.91
N ASP A 58 5.96 -23.88 1.83
CA ASP A 58 7.01 -23.10 1.16
C ASP A 58 6.44 -21.81 0.54
N GLN A 59 5.30 -21.93 -0.13
CA GLN A 59 4.56 -20.81 -0.71
C GLN A 59 3.32 -20.48 0.12
N ILE A 60 3.33 -19.33 0.77
CA ILE A 60 2.16 -18.83 1.52
C ILE A 60 1.18 -18.24 0.50
N PRO A 61 -0.10 -18.63 0.50
CA PRO A 61 -1.09 -18.10 -0.43
C PRO A 61 -1.40 -16.62 -0.15
N VAL A 62 -1.94 -15.90 -1.13
CA VAL A 62 -2.43 -14.53 -0.95
C VAL A 62 -3.66 -14.56 -0.01
N PRO A 63 -3.72 -13.74 1.05
CA PRO A 63 -4.93 -13.62 1.86
C PRO A 63 -6.11 -13.09 1.03
N PRO A 64 -7.35 -13.56 1.25
CA PRO A 64 -8.51 -13.20 0.40
C PRO A 64 -8.79 -11.70 0.30
N GLN A 65 -8.57 -10.96 1.38
CA GLN A 65 -8.76 -9.51 1.44
C GLN A 65 -7.52 -8.68 1.05
N TRP A 66 -6.41 -9.34 0.68
CA TRP A 66 -5.15 -8.67 0.39
C TRP A 66 -5.01 -8.37 -1.11
N GLY A 67 -4.56 -7.17 -1.45
CA GLY A 67 -4.39 -6.74 -2.83
C GLY A 67 -3.87 -5.32 -2.94
N GLY A 68 -3.69 -4.87 -4.19
CA GLY A 68 -3.29 -3.51 -4.50
C GLY A 68 -4.46 -2.62 -4.90
N TYR A 69 -4.26 -1.31 -4.75
CA TYR A 69 -5.08 -0.28 -5.37
C TYR A 69 -4.20 0.58 -6.27
N ARG A 70 -4.77 1.01 -7.41
CA ARG A 70 -4.16 1.95 -8.34
C ARG A 70 -4.97 3.25 -8.30
N ILE A 71 -4.26 4.37 -8.23
CA ILE A 71 -4.83 5.70 -8.33
C ILE A 71 -4.55 6.20 -9.75
N ALA A 72 -5.59 6.55 -10.51
CA ALA A 72 -5.44 7.20 -11.80
C ALA A 72 -4.80 8.59 -11.62
N PRO A 73 -3.86 9.00 -12.48
CA PRO A 73 -3.17 10.28 -12.33
C PRO A 73 -3.98 11.45 -12.93
N ASP A 74 -5.27 11.55 -12.59
CA ASP A 74 -6.19 12.58 -13.13
C ASP A 74 -5.69 14.00 -12.83
N VAL A 75 -5.08 14.18 -11.64
CA VAL A 75 -4.36 15.39 -11.26
C VAL A 75 -3.02 15.05 -10.62
N VAL A 76 -1.94 15.56 -11.19
CA VAL A 76 -0.60 15.49 -10.62
C VAL A 76 -0.10 16.90 -10.34
N GLU A 77 0.40 17.17 -9.13
CA GLU A 77 1.03 18.44 -8.80
C GLU A 77 2.44 18.18 -8.30
N PHE A 78 3.40 18.88 -8.89
CA PHE A 78 4.77 18.96 -8.43
C PHE A 78 4.94 20.26 -7.65
N TRP A 79 5.39 20.13 -6.40
CA TRP A 79 5.68 21.26 -5.53
C TRP A 79 7.19 21.29 -5.23
N GLN A 80 7.79 22.47 -5.32
CA GLN A 80 9.19 22.70 -4.95
C GLN A 80 9.33 23.98 -4.13
N GLY A 81 9.90 23.82 -2.94
CA GLY A 81 10.13 24.88 -1.97
C GLY A 81 11.18 25.91 -2.41
N ARG A 82 11.01 27.14 -1.92
CA ARG A 82 11.89 28.29 -2.17
C ARG A 82 11.99 29.10 -0.87
N GLU A 83 13.18 29.65 -0.59
CA GLU A 83 13.48 30.36 0.67
C GLU A 83 12.62 31.61 0.85
N ASN A 84 12.41 32.36 -0.24
CA ASN A 84 11.57 33.56 -0.28
C ASN A 84 10.05 33.27 -0.29
N ARG A 85 9.64 32.01 -0.04
CA ARG A 85 8.25 31.54 -0.03
C ARG A 85 7.51 31.59 -1.37
N LEU A 86 8.17 32.01 -2.45
CA LEU A 86 7.60 31.96 -3.80
C LEU A 86 7.80 30.57 -4.43
N HIS A 87 7.07 29.59 -3.91
CA HIS A 87 7.15 28.18 -4.30
C HIS A 87 6.83 27.91 -5.77
N ASN A 88 7.49 26.90 -6.32
CA ASN A 88 7.18 26.39 -7.64
C ASN A 88 6.07 25.35 -7.52
N ARG A 89 4.96 25.59 -8.22
CA ARG A 89 3.81 24.68 -8.26
C ARG A 89 3.40 24.47 -9.71
N ILE A 90 3.51 23.23 -10.17
CA ILE A 90 3.16 22.82 -11.53
C ILE A 90 2.11 21.73 -11.41
N ARG A 91 0.90 22.01 -11.90
CA ARG A 91 -0.22 21.08 -11.92
C ARG A 91 -0.49 20.59 -13.33
N ILE A 92 -0.68 19.28 -13.47
CA ILE A 92 -1.08 18.60 -14.69
C ILE A 92 -2.50 18.07 -14.52
N ILE A 93 -3.39 18.46 -15.42
CA ILE A 93 -4.77 17.92 -15.56
C ILE A 93 -5.03 17.70 -17.04
N ASP A 94 -5.44 16.50 -17.43
CA ASP A 94 -5.73 16.15 -18.84
C ASP A 94 -4.62 16.56 -19.83
N GLY A 95 -3.36 16.39 -19.41
CA GLY A 95 -2.18 16.77 -20.19
C GLY A 95 -1.86 18.28 -20.22
N ARG A 96 -2.73 19.15 -19.68
CA ARG A 96 -2.48 20.58 -19.57
C ARG A 96 -1.61 20.91 -18.36
N LEU A 97 -0.61 21.76 -18.56
CA LEU A 97 0.27 22.28 -17.53
C LEU A 97 -0.19 23.68 -17.06
N ASP A 98 -0.47 23.80 -15.76
CA ASP A 98 -0.77 25.07 -15.10
C ASP A 98 0.30 25.40 -14.04
N ARG A 99 0.90 26.60 -14.11
CA ARG A 99 1.66 27.14 -12.97
C ARG A 99 0.70 27.76 -11.97
N LEU A 100 0.82 27.36 -10.71
CA LEU A 100 -0.02 27.90 -9.63
C LEU A 100 0.74 28.95 -8.82
N GLN A 101 -0.01 29.85 -8.19
CA GLN A 101 0.54 30.73 -7.15
C GLN A 101 1.07 29.88 -5.98
N PRO A 102 2.19 30.29 -5.36
CA PRO A 102 2.80 29.63 -4.20
C PRO A 102 1.82 29.22 -3.09
#